data_AF-A0A7W8MX24-F1
#
_entry.id   AF-A0A7W8MX24-F1
#
_cell.length_a   1.000
_cell.length_b   1.000
_cell.length_c   1.000
_cell.angle_alpha   90.00
_cell.angle_beta   90.00
_cell.angle_gamma   90.00
#
_symmetry.space_group_name_H-M   'P 1'
#
loop_
_entity.id
_entity.type
_entity.pdbx_description
1 polymer ?
#
loop_
_entity_poly.entity_id
_entity_poly.type
_entity_poly.pdbx_seq_one_letter_code
_entity_poly.pdbx_strand_id
1 'polypeptide(L)'
;MFDFKGLLKIIQDKTRRDEIKTSLAHTEPKINSELPKNLKDTEDLVKGLTIEQAIKFILWNGLWNQYGIFGDKREEARIFKEKDKEGNLVEKDYYSKRYGRGKLLSIDFGVSNIGRELSYVHTGIVIDDYPSIVVVVPMTSKKDSGLNNISDEIKKCIIPVLKKDYPEIKEDSYILTHQIRAVSKNRITKIVGSIARTKLMEELEEMLFSRQTPYIKKLKNEQIEALEKRISDLEKQLQSLTKPQLTN
;
A
#
# COMPACT_ATOMS: atom_id res chain seq x y z
N MET A 1 3.08 6.61 32.35
CA MET A 1 2.36 5.49 31.72
C MET A 1 0.99 6.01 31.29
N PHE A 2 0.69 5.88 30.01
CA PHE A 2 -0.54 6.35 29.36
C PHE A 2 -1.78 5.55 29.82
N ASP A 3 -2.84 6.22 30.29
CA ASP A 3 -4.06 5.54 30.77
C ASP A 3 -5.03 5.21 29.63
N PHE A 4 -4.65 4.20 28.84
CA PHE A 4 -5.45 3.70 27.73
C PHE A 4 -6.83 3.18 28.18
N LYS A 5 -6.90 2.45 29.30
CA LYS A 5 -8.15 1.85 29.80
C LYS A 5 -9.13 2.93 30.25
N GLY A 6 -8.65 3.98 30.92
CA GLY A 6 -9.47 5.10 31.35
C GLY A 6 -10.12 5.84 30.18
N LEU A 7 -9.37 6.10 29.11
CA LEU A 7 -9.90 6.75 27.90
C LEU A 7 -10.94 5.88 27.17
N LEU A 8 -10.68 4.57 27.04
CA LEU A 8 -11.65 3.64 26.43
C LEU A 8 -12.96 3.59 27.19
N LYS A 9 -12.91 3.64 28.53
CA LYS A 9 -14.11 3.60 29.36
C LYS A 9 -15.06 4.76 29.06
N ILE A 10 -14.52 5.94 28.72
CA ILE A 10 -15.33 7.11 28.34
C ILE A 10 -16.11 6.79 27.08
N ILE A 11 -15.44 6.35 26.01
CA ILE A 11 -16.08 6.04 24.71
C ILE A 11 -17.12 4.90 24.84
N GLN A 12 -16.88 3.96 25.76
CA GLN A 12 -17.77 2.82 26.00
C GLN A 12 -18.96 3.14 26.91
N ASP A 13 -19.01 4.32 27.52
CA ASP A 13 -20.12 4.71 28.39
C ASP A 13 -21.40 4.96 27.57
N LYS A 14 -22.30 3.97 27.60
CA LYS A 14 -23.57 4.03 26.88
C LYS A 14 -24.51 5.11 27.40
N THR A 15 -24.35 5.54 28.65
CA THR A 15 -25.24 6.54 29.28
C THR A 15 -24.95 7.96 28.82
N ARG A 16 -23.71 8.23 28.38
CA ARG A 16 -23.25 9.55 27.91
C ARG A 16 -23.01 9.61 26.40
N ARG A 17 -23.56 8.67 25.63
CA ARG A 17 -23.20 8.47 24.21
C ARG A 17 -23.40 9.72 23.35
N ASP A 18 -24.50 10.42 23.53
CA ASP A 18 -24.82 11.62 22.73
C ASP A 18 -24.00 12.83 23.19
N GLU A 19 -23.80 12.98 24.49
CA GLU A 19 -22.87 13.96 25.08
C GLU A 19 -21.46 13.78 24.49
N ILE A 20 -20.89 12.57 24.54
CA ILE A 20 -19.54 12.28 24.05
C ILE A 20 -19.34 12.65 22.58
N LYS A 21 -20.37 12.49 21.74
CA LYS A 21 -20.28 12.80 20.30
C LYS A 21 -20.29 14.30 20.00
N THR A 22 -20.81 15.12 20.91
CA THR A 22 -21.10 16.54 20.66
C THR A 22 -20.22 17.46 21.49
N SER A 23 -19.82 17.02 22.68
CA SER A 23 -18.93 17.74 23.58
C SER A 23 -17.54 17.91 22.97
N LEU A 24 -16.94 19.09 23.18
CA LEU A 24 -15.60 19.37 22.72
C LEU A 24 -14.57 18.64 23.59
N ALA A 25 -13.49 18.14 22.98
CA ALA A 25 -12.52 17.30 23.69
C ALA A 25 -11.91 17.97 24.94
N HIS A 26 -11.76 19.29 24.94
CA HIS A 26 -11.21 20.04 26.07
C HIS A 26 -12.14 20.13 27.28
N THR A 27 -13.41 19.73 27.17
CA THR A 27 -14.33 19.74 28.31
C THR A 27 -14.25 18.45 29.13
N GLU A 28 -13.61 17.40 28.62
CA GLU A 28 -13.47 16.12 29.31
C GLU A 28 -12.17 16.10 30.15
N PRO A 29 -12.26 16.07 31.50
CA PRO A 29 -11.09 16.18 32.38
C PRO A 29 -10.04 15.12 32.13
N LYS A 30 -10.46 13.90 31.77
CA LYS A 30 -9.54 12.81 31.51
C LYS A 30 -8.69 13.08 30.27
N ILE A 31 -9.28 13.63 29.20
CA ILE A 31 -8.56 14.02 27.99
C ILE A 31 -7.53 15.10 28.33
N ASN A 32 -7.91 16.14 29.08
CA ASN A 32 -7.00 17.22 29.50
C ASN A 32 -5.84 16.71 30.36
N SER A 33 -6.04 15.63 31.11
CA SER A 33 -4.99 15.02 31.93
C SER A 33 -4.05 14.09 31.15
N GLU A 34 -4.54 13.40 30.12
CA GLU A 34 -3.76 12.38 29.38
C GLU A 34 -3.07 12.97 28.14
N LEU A 35 -3.65 13.98 27.48
CA LEU A 35 -3.07 14.59 26.28
C LEU A 35 -1.66 15.16 26.52
N PRO A 36 -1.39 15.96 27.58
CA PRO A 36 -0.04 16.47 27.84
C PRO A 36 0.98 15.37 28.09
N LYS A 37 0.56 14.25 28.70
CA LYS A 37 1.45 13.09 28.94
C LYS A 37 1.85 12.45 27.62
N ASN A 38 0.89 12.24 26.72
CA ASN A 38 1.17 11.65 25.40
C ASN A 38 2.06 12.57 24.55
N LEU A 39 1.83 13.89 24.60
CA LEU A 39 2.69 14.87 23.93
C LEU A 39 4.11 14.87 24.51
N LYS A 40 4.24 14.72 25.84
CA LYS A 40 5.54 14.61 26.51
C LYS A 40 6.31 13.36 26.11
N ASP A 41 5.64 12.20 26.09
CA ASP A 41 6.23 10.95 25.62
C ASP A 41 6.72 11.07 24.16
N THR A 42 5.96 11.79 23.32
CA THR A 42 6.35 12.09 21.93
C THR A 42 7.57 13.01 21.85
N GLU A 43 7.61 14.05 22.68
CA GLU A 43 8.75 14.97 22.77
C GLU A 43 10.03 14.20 23.14
N ASP A 44 9.95 13.35 24.16
CA ASP A 44 11.09 12.59 24.66
C ASP A 44 11.55 11.52 23.65
N LEU A 45 10.61 10.91 22.91
CA LEU A 45 10.94 10.04 21.77
C LEU A 45 11.73 10.80 20.70
N VAL A 46 11.26 11.98 20.29
CA VAL A 46 11.91 12.77 19.22
C VAL A 46 13.30 13.24 19.63
N LYS A 47 13.50 13.59 20.91
CA LYS A 47 14.82 13.97 21.44
C LYS A 47 15.85 12.84 21.38
N GLY A 48 15.41 11.59 21.40
CA GLY A 48 16.28 10.42 21.28
C GLY A 48 16.67 10.07 19.83
N LEU A 49 16.11 10.74 18.82
CA LEU A 49 16.34 10.44 17.41
C LEU A 49 17.55 11.21 16.85
N THR A 50 18.10 10.73 15.72
CA THR A 50 19.06 11.53 14.95
C THR A 50 18.38 12.75 14.32
N ILE A 51 19.16 13.76 13.94
CA ILE A 51 18.64 14.99 13.28
C ILE A 51 17.78 14.64 12.07
N GLU A 52 18.24 13.72 11.21
CA GLU A 52 17.49 13.31 10.02
C GLU A 52 16.16 12.63 10.38
N GLN A 53 16.17 11.73 11.37
CA GLN A 53 14.97 11.04 11.83
C GLN A 53 13.96 12.01 12.45
N ALA A 54 14.43 12.97 13.27
CA ALA A 54 13.61 14.00 13.87
C ALA A 54 12.95 14.89 12.80
N ILE A 55 13.71 15.33 11.79
CA ILE A 55 13.16 16.11 10.66
C ILE A 55 12.06 15.32 9.95
N LYS A 56 12.32 14.06 9.60
CA LYS A 56 11.31 13.20 8.95
C LYS A 56 10.06 13.03 9.81
N PHE A 57 10.22 12.85 11.12
CA PHE A 57 9.11 12.75 12.06
C PHE A 57 8.28 14.04 12.13
N ILE A 58 8.93 15.20 12.22
CA ILE A 58 8.24 16.49 12.29
C ILE A 58 7.47 16.77 10.99
N LEU A 59 8.10 16.56 9.83
CA LEU A 59 7.45 16.75 8.53
C LEU A 59 6.25 15.82 8.36
N TRP A 60 6.39 14.56 8.80
CA TRP A 60 5.32 13.58 8.75
C TRP A 60 4.15 13.93 9.66
N ASN A 61 4.41 14.36 10.90
CA ASN A 61 3.36 14.80 11.81
C ASN A 61 2.65 16.05 11.29
N GLY A 62 3.39 17.00 10.70
CA GLY A 62 2.80 18.16 10.04
C GLY A 62 1.83 17.76 8.92
N LEU A 63 2.20 16.76 8.11
CA LEU A 63 1.33 16.22 7.08
C LEU A 63 0.08 15.55 7.67
N TRP A 64 0.22 14.74 8.71
CA TRP A 64 -0.90 14.11 9.40
C TRP A 64 -1.87 15.11 10.04
N ASN A 65 -1.35 16.18 10.63
CA ASN A 65 -2.18 17.20 11.24
C ASN A 65 -3.02 17.95 10.21
N GLN A 66 -2.52 18.12 8.98
CA GLN A 66 -3.25 18.81 7.90
C GLN A 66 -4.18 17.88 7.11
N TYR A 67 -3.69 16.70 6.74
CA TYR A 67 -4.38 15.81 5.79
C TYR A 67 -4.90 14.51 6.43
N GLY A 68 -4.66 14.30 7.73
CA GLY A 68 -5.22 13.17 8.48
C GLY A 68 -6.72 13.32 8.72
N ILE A 69 -7.32 12.32 9.37
CA ILE A 69 -8.79 12.24 9.55
C ILE A 69 -9.40 13.45 10.28
N PHE A 70 -8.62 14.11 11.13
CA PHE A 70 -9.00 15.30 11.89
C PHE A 70 -8.39 16.60 11.34
N GLY A 71 -7.66 16.51 10.22
CA GLY A 71 -7.06 17.66 9.57
C GLY A 71 -8.07 18.46 8.76
N ASP A 72 -7.82 19.76 8.65
CA ASP A 72 -8.62 20.73 7.90
C ASP A 72 -8.58 20.48 6.39
N LYS A 73 -7.47 19.94 5.88
CA LYS A 73 -7.22 19.68 4.45
C LYS A 73 -7.45 18.24 4.02
N ARG A 74 -8.14 17.43 4.82
CA ARG A 74 -8.26 15.97 4.58
C ARG A 74 -8.86 15.59 3.21
N GLU A 75 -9.74 16.44 2.66
CA GLU A 75 -10.35 16.26 1.33
C GLU A 75 -9.68 17.11 0.24
N GLU A 76 -8.66 17.90 0.59
CA GLU A 76 -7.99 18.79 -0.34
C GLU A 76 -6.79 18.12 -1.01
N ALA A 77 -6.50 18.56 -2.24
CA ALA A 77 -5.32 18.13 -2.97
C ALA A 77 -4.05 18.77 -2.40
N ARG A 78 -3.05 17.94 -2.08
CA ARG A 78 -1.71 18.44 -1.75
C ARG A 78 -1.00 18.93 -3.02
N ILE A 79 -0.63 20.20 -3.04
CA ILE A 79 0.08 20.85 -4.14
C ILE A 79 1.59 20.83 -3.88
N PHE A 80 2.36 20.31 -4.84
CA PHE A 80 3.81 20.31 -4.82
C PHE A 80 4.35 21.41 -5.72
N LYS A 81 5.32 22.19 -5.26
CA LYS A 81 6.02 23.19 -6.08
C LYS A 81 7.35 22.61 -6.53
N GLU A 82 7.47 22.34 -7.83
CA GLU A 82 8.68 21.79 -8.44
C GLU A 82 9.19 22.72 -9.53
N LYS A 83 10.50 22.73 -9.78
CA LYS A 83 11.05 23.44 -10.95
C LYS A 83 10.84 22.61 -12.21
N ASP A 84 10.39 23.24 -13.29
CA ASP A 84 10.39 22.64 -14.63
C ASP A 84 11.82 22.59 -15.22
N LYS A 85 11.95 22.19 -16.49
CA LYS A 85 13.25 22.05 -17.15
C LYS A 85 13.89 23.41 -17.42
N GLU A 86 13.08 24.46 -17.48
CA GLU A 86 13.41 25.84 -17.74
C GLU A 86 13.69 26.62 -16.44
N GLY A 87 13.47 25.99 -15.28
CA GLY A 87 13.73 26.53 -13.94
C GLY A 87 12.56 27.26 -13.28
N ASN A 88 11.39 27.32 -13.94
CA ASN A 88 10.19 27.96 -13.40
C ASN A 88 9.51 27.06 -12.38
N LEU A 89 8.90 27.67 -11.35
CA LEU A 89 8.12 26.94 -10.36
C LEU A 89 6.75 26.57 -10.95
N VAL A 90 6.49 25.26 -11.02
CA VAL A 90 5.22 24.68 -11.47
C VAL A 90 4.57 23.95 -10.32
N GLU A 91 3.26 24.17 -10.17
CA GLU A 91 2.44 23.46 -9.21
C GLU A 91 2.01 22.10 -9.77
N LYS A 92 2.21 21.05 -8.98
CA LYS A 92 1.83 19.68 -9.31
C LYS A 92 0.84 19.15 -8.30
N ASP A 93 -0.32 18.81 -8.81
CA ASP A 93 -1.33 18.01 -8.13
C ASP A 93 -1.16 16.53 -8.52
N TYR A 94 -1.06 15.65 -7.52
CA TYR A 94 -1.10 14.21 -7.67
C TYR A 94 -2.41 13.59 -7.13
N TYR A 95 -3.14 14.31 -6.29
CA TYR A 95 -4.37 13.86 -5.67
C TYR A 95 -5.49 13.66 -6.71
N SER A 96 -5.71 14.64 -7.58
CA SER A 96 -6.83 14.60 -8.54
C SER A 96 -6.58 13.70 -9.75
N LYS A 97 -5.38 13.12 -9.88
CA LYS A 97 -4.98 12.30 -11.03
C LYS A 97 -5.52 10.88 -10.93
N ARG A 98 -5.71 10.25 -12.09
CA ARG A 98 -6.00 8.80 -12.20
C ARG A 98 -4.75 8.02 -12.55
N TYR A 99 -4.64 6.83 -12.00
CA TYR A 99 -3.44 6.01 -12.09
C TYR A 99 -3.81 4.63 -12.62
N GLY A 100 -3.30 4.29 -13.80
CA GLY A 100 -3.53 2.97 -14.38
C GLY A 100 -2.75 1.87 -13.65
N ARG A 101 -3.25 0.64 -13.77
CA ARG A 101 -2.57 -0.60 -13.38
C ARG A 101 -1.11 -0.60 -13.84
N GLY A 102 -0.19 -0.98 -12.95
CA GLY A 102 1.24 -1.07 -13.20
C GLY A 102 1.98 0.27 -13.24
N LYS A 103 1.31 1.39 -12.97
CA LYS A 103 1.99 2.69 -12.83
C LYS A 103 2.91 2.66 -11.61
N LEU A 104 4.10 3.25 -11.74
CA LEU A 104 5.06 3.40 -10.65
C LEU A 104 4.95 4.80 -10.04
N LEU A 105 4.69 4.86 -8.74
CA LEU A 105 4.50 6.10 -7.98
C LEU A 105 5.51 6.15 -6.84
N SER A 106 6.12 7.30 -6.60
CA SER A 106 6.89 7.59 -5.40
C SER A 106 5.91 7.98 -4.30
N ILE A 107 5.84 7.22 -3.21
CA ILE A 107 4.82 7.34 -2.18
C ILE A 107 5.50 7.44 -0.82
N ASP A 108 5.12 8.45 -0.03
CA ASP A 108 5.53 8.54 1.37
C ASP A 108 4.65 7.63 2.24
N PHE A 109 5.23 6.50 2.65
CA PHE A 109 4.56 5.58 3.54
C PHE A 109 4.64 6.00 5.01
N GLY A 110 5.36 7.07 5.33
CA GLY A 110 5.39 7.68 6.64
C GLY A 110 6.35 7.06 7.62
N VAL A 111 6.36 7.59 8.84
CA VAL A 111 7.27 7.14 9.92
C VAL A 111 6.56 6.71 11.20
N SER A 112 5.22 6.67 11.17
CA SER A 112 4.38 6.27 12.31
C SER A 112 3.83 4.85 12.16
N ASN A 113 4.46 4.04 11.31
CA ASN A 113 4.05 2.66 11.06
C ASN A 113 4.53 1.74 12.20
N ILE A 114 3.87 0.59 12.37
CA ILE A 114 4.14 -0.30 13.50
C ILE A 114 5.02 -1.47 13.07
N GLY A 115 6.11 -1.70 13.82
CA GLY A 115 6.97 -2.87 13.62
C GLY A 115 7.67 -2.89 12.26
N ARG A 116 7.38 -3.90 11.44
CA ARG A 116 8.06 -4.14 10.13
C ARG A 116 7.28 -3.61 8.93
N GLU A 117 6.23 -2.82 9.17
CA GLU A 117 5.53 -2.10 8.11
C GLU A 117 6.48 -1.14 7.38
N LEU A 118 6.44 -1.15 6.05
CA LEU A 118 7.31 -0.30 5.25
C LEU A 118 7.05 1.18 5.54
N SER A 119 8.13 1.90 5.79
CA SER A 119 8.14 3.31 6.18
C SER A 119 8.95 4.12 5.18
N TYR A 120 8.85 5.45 5.24
CA TYR A 120 9.51 6.40 4.35
C TYR A 120 9.03 6.35 2.89
N VAL A 121 9.72 7.11 2.03
CA VAL A 121 9.38 7.25 0.62
C VAL A 121 9.89 6.05 -0.16
N HIS A 122 8.98 5.31 -0.76
CA HIS A 122 9.28 4.15 -1.61
C HIS A 122 8.46 4.20 -2.90
N THR A 123 8.91 3.44 -3.90
CA THR A 123 8.11 3.22 -5.11
C THR A 123 6.97 2.26 -4.80
N GLY A 124 5.75 2.61 -5.17
CA GLY A 124 4.58 1.74 -5.18
C GLY A 124 4.12 1.45 -6.60
N ILE A 125 3.77 0.18 -6.86
CA ILE A 125 3.17 -0.29 -8.10
C ILE A 125 1.66 -0.24 -7.93
N VAL A 126 0.98 0.51 -8.79
CA VAL A 126 -0.48 0.64 -8.74
C VAL A 126 -1.14 -0.67 -9.17
N ILE A 127 -1.99 -1.20 -8.29
CA ILE A 127 -2.89 -2.32 -8.57
C ILE A 127 -4.26 -1.79 -8.98
N ASP A 128 -4.76 -0.81 -8.23
CA ASP A 128 -6.08 -0.22 -8.45
C ASP A 128 -6.14 1.25 -8.02
N ASP A 129 -7.12 2.01 -8.54
CA ASP A 129 -7.23 3.46 -8.40
C ASP A 129 -8.67 3.92 -8.12
N TYR A 130 -8.83 4.64 -7.01
CA TYR A 130 -10.08 5.25 -6.54
C TYR A 130 -9.92 6.77 -6.47
N PRO A 131 -10.99 7.58 -6.34
CA PRO A 131 -10.89 9.04 -6.36
C PRO A 131 -9.83 9.61 -5.41
N SER A 132 -9.80 9.21 -4.14
CA SER A 132 -8.87 9.75 -3.11
C SER A 132 -7.78 8.77 -2.66
N ILE A 133 -7.83 7.52 -3.11
CA ILE A 133 -7.00 6.40 -2.63
C ILE A 133 -6.47 5.60 -3.82
N VAL A 134 -5.26 5.07 -3.69
CA VAL A 134 -4.70 4.07 -4.61
C VAL A 134 -4.31 2.81 -3.85
N VAL A 135 -4.55 1.64 -4.44
CA VAL A 135 -4.06 0.36 -3.92
C VAL A 135 -2.72 0.08 -4.58
N VAL A 136 -1.68 -0.10 -3.77
CA VAL A 136 -0.31 -0.25 -4.26
C VAL A 136 0.40 -1.42 -3.62
N VAL A 137 1.30 -2.05 -4.38
CA VAL A 137 2.31 -2.95 -3.85
C VAL A 137 3.64 -2.21 -3.78
N PRO A 138 4.24 -2.06 -2.60
CA PRO A 138 5.45 -1.28 -2.46
C PRO A 138 6.70 -2.05 -2.91
N MET A 139 7.75 -1.29 -3.17
CA MET A 139 9.07 -1.77 -3.54
C MET A 139 10.12 -1.21 -2.59
N THR A 140 11.12 -2.01 -2.25
CA THR A 140 12.33 -1.54 -1.55
C THR A 140 13.59 -1.92 -2.35
N SER A 141 14.67 -1.16 -2.16
CA SER A 141 15.93 -1.47 -2.84
C SER A 141 16.64 -2.65 -2.18
N LYS A 142 17.44 -3.41 -2.93
CA LYS A 142 18.18 -4.56 -2.37
C LYS A 142 19.23 -4.19 -1.33
N LYS A 143 19.65 -2.92 -1.30
CA LYS A 143 20.59 -2.39 -0.30
C LYS A 143 19.99 -2.30 1.09
N ASP A 144 18.67 -2.40 1.19
CA ASP A 144 17.96 -2.33 2.45
C ASP A 144 18.21 -3.63 3.26
N SER A 145 19.07 -3.53 4.27
CA SER A 145 19.63 -4.65 5.05
C SER A 145 18.59 -5.51 5.80
N GLY A 146 17.33 -5.05 5.89
CA GLY A 146 16.25 -5.72 6.61
C GLY A 146 15.80 -7.07 6.04
N LEU A 147 16.19 -7.40 4.79
CA LEU A 147 15.73 -8.61 4.10
C LEU A 147 16.53 -9.87 4.39
N ASN A 148 17.64 -9.77 5.14
CA ASN A 148 18.41 -10.95 5.53
C ASN A 148 17.77 -11.69 6.74
N ASN A 149 16.96 -10.98 7.54
CA ASN A 149 16.34 -11.48 8.78
C ASN A 149 14.81 -11.62 8.70
N ILE A 150 14.27 -11.88 7.50
CA ILE A 150 12.85 -12.19 7.28
C ILE A 150 12.63 -13.70 7.20
N SER A 151 11.45 -14.15 7.63
CA SER A 151 11.08 -15.55 7.55
C SER A 151 11.01 -16.03 6.10
N ASP A 152 11.21 -17.33 5.89
CA ASP A 152 11.16 -17.91 4.56
C ASP A 152 9.75 -17.80 3.92
N GLU A 153 8.71 -17.69 4.74
CA GLU A 153 7.36 -17.40 4.26
C GLU A 153 7.26 -16.01 3.62
N ILE A 154 7.87 -14.99 4.23
CA ILE A 154 7.90 -13.63 3.67
C ILE A 154 8.77 -13.60 2.40
N LYS A 155 9.90 -14.33 2.38
CA LYS A 155 10.77 -14.41 1.19
C LYS A 155 10.02 -14.93 -0.04
N LYS A 156 9.08 -15.87 0.14
CA LYS A 156 8.20 -16.39 -0.94
C LYS A 156 7.19 -15.37 -1.46
N CYS A 157 7.05 -14.23 -0.79
CA CYS A 157 6.16 -13.11 -1.15
C CYS A 157 6.98 -11.89 -1.62
N ILE A 158 8.17 -12.12 -2.15
CA ILE A 158 9.06 -11.09 -2.66
C ILE A 158 9.46 -11.44 -4.09
N ILE A 159 9.34 -10.47 -5.00
CA ILE A 159 9.79 -10.62 -6.39
C ILE A 159 11.05 -9.79 -6.58
N PRO A 160 12.19 -10.39 -6.96
CA PRO A 160 13.42 -9.66 -7.26
C PRO A 160 13.28 -8.91 -8.59
N VAL A 161 13.70 -7.66 -8.60
CA VAL A 161 13.71 -6.83 -9.81
C VAL A 161 15.11 -6.30 -10.06
N LEU A 162 15.65 -6.56 -11.24
CA LEU A 162 16.96 -6.08 -11.64
C LEU A 162 16.80 -4.86 -12.52
N LYS A 163 17.57 -3.80 -12.22
CA LYS A 163 17.55 -2.55 -12.99
C LYS A 163 17.80 -2.77 -14.47
N LYS A 164 18.67 -3.73 -14.80
CA LYS A 164 19.03 -4.05 -16.20
C LYS A 164 17.81 -4.46 -17.03
N ASP A 165 16.83 -5.12 -16.40
CA ASP A 165 15.65 -5.66 -17.07
C ASP A 165 14.51 -4.61 -17.10
N TYR A 166 14.52 -3.67 -16.15
CA TYR A 166 13.50 -2.63 -15.97
C TYR A 166 14.15 -1.25 -15.71
N PRO A 167 14.59 -0.52 -16.76
CA PRO A 167 15.39 0.71 -16.63
C PRO A 167 14.71 1.88 -15.91
N GLU A 168 13.38 1.86 -15.85
CA GLU A 168 12.57 2.83 -15.11
C GLU A 168 12.71 2.72 -13.59
N ILE A 169 13.26 1.61 -13.10
CA ILE A 169 13.60 1.38 -11.70
C ILE A 169 15.07 1.79 -11.49
N LYS A 170 15.31 2.68 -10.52
CA LYS A 170 16.62 3.33 -10.36
C LYS A 170 17.76 2.39 -9.97
N GLU A 171 17.44 1.30 -9.27
CA GLU A 171 18.38 0.31 -8.74
C GLU A 171 17.70 -1.05 -8.55
N ASP A 172 18.50 -2.09 -8.40
CA ASP A 172 17.98 -3.42 -8.08
C ASP A 172 17.11 -3.36 -6.84
N SER A 173 15.91 -3.93 -6.95
CA SER A 173 14.83 -3.76 -5.99
C SER A 173 14.11 -5.08 -5.73
N TYR A 174 13.20 -5.04 -4.78
CA TYR A 174 12.30 -6.11 -4.40
C TYR A 174 10.87 -5.57 -4.36
N ILE A 175 9.93 -6.28 -5.00
CA ILE A 175 8.50 -6.02 -4.84
C ILE A 175 8.01 -6.79 -3.61
N LEU A 176 7.32 -6.12 -2.69
CA LEU A 176 6.90 -6.67 -1.41
C LEU A 176 5.39 -6.98 -1.44
N THR A 177 5.00 -8.12 -2.02
CA THR A 177 3.57 -8.45 -2.24
C THR A 177 2.77 -8.64 -0.94
N HIS A 178 3.46 -9.04 0.13
CA HIS A 178 2.91 -9.14 1.48
C HIS A 178 2.61 -7.77 2.13
N GLN A 179 3.05 -6.66 1.53
CA GLN A 179 2.81 -5.30 2.04
C GLN A 179 1.87 -4.49 1.13
N ILE A 180 1.01 -5.16 0.35
CA ILE A 180 -0.05 -4.49 -0.39
C ILE A 180 -0.88 -3.62 0.56
N ARG A 181 -1.21 -2.39 0.15
CA ARG A 181 -2.09 -1.52 0.94
C ARG A 181 -2.72 -0.42 0.11
N ALA A 182 -3.85 0.07 0.63
CA ALA A 182 -4.46 1.31 0.21
C ALA A 182 -3.69 2.50 0.82
N VAL A 183 -3.43 3.53 0.01
CA VAL A 183 -2.82 4.78 0.47
C VAL A 183 -3.58 5.98 -0.09
N SER A 184 -3.70 7.04 0.71
CA SER A 184 -4.23 8.32 0.23
C SER A 184 -3.33 8.88 -0.87
N LYS A 185 -3.94 9.44 -1.92
CA LYS A 185 -3.18 10.09 -3.01
C LYS A 185 -2.39 11.32 -2.55
N ASN A 186 -2.72 11.92 -1.41
CA ASN A 186 -1.94 12.99 -0.78
C ASN A 186 -0.54 12.53 -0.30
N ARG A 187 -0.28 11.21 -0.30
CA ARG A 187 1.04 10.62 -0.03
C ARG A 187 1.90 10.47 -1.29
N ILE A 188 1.33 10.68 -2.49
CA ILE A 188 2.08 10.57 -3.74
C ILE A 188 2.95 11.82 -3.90
N THR A 189 4.25 11.60 -4.06
CA THR A 189 5.25 12.67 -4.20
C THR A 189 5.71 12.85 -5.65
N LYS A 190 5.64 11.80 -6.47
CA LYS A 190 6.09 11.83 -7.86
C LYS A 190 5.58 10.62 -8.65
N ILE A 191 5.42 10.80 -9.97
CA ILE A 191 5.24 9.69 -10.93
C ILE A 191 6.63 9.23 -11.42
N VAL A 192 6.92 7.94 -11.31
CA VAL A 192 8.24 7.37 -11.64
C VAL A 192 8.27 6.78 -13.05
N GLY A 193 7.31 5.92 -13.40
CA GLY A 193 7.35 5.09 -14.61
C GLY A 193 6.15 4.17 -14.73
N SER A 194 6.27 3.05 -15.45
CA SER A 194 5.17 2.09 -15.61
C SER A 194 5.63 0.71 -16.09
N ILE A 195 5.28 -0.35 -15.33
CA ILE A 195 5.51 -1.74 -15.70
C ILE A 195 4.28 -2.45 -16.31
N ALA A 196 3.20 -1.71 -16.59
CA ALA A 196 1.88 -2.25 -16.95
C ALA A 196 1.87 -3.34 -18.06
N ARG A 197 2.77 -3.25 -19.04
CA ARG A 197 2.85 -4.15 -20.21
C ARG A 197 4.10 -5.02 -20.16
N THR A 198 4.46 -5.50 -18.97
CA THR A 198 5.66 -6.31 -18.76
C THR A 198 5.32 -7.63 -18.08
N LYS A 199 6.18 -8.64 -18.27
CA LYS A 199 6.08 -9.93 -17.57
C LYS A 199 6.14 -9.78 -16.05
N LEU A 200 6.85 -8.77 -15.55
CA LEU A 200 6.91 -8.48 -14.11
C LEU A 200 5.54 -8.14 -13.52
N MET A 201 4.70 -7.43 -14.28
CA MET A 201 3.35 -7.12 -13.82
C MET A 201 2.45 -8.36 -13.83
N GLU A 202 2.62 -9.27 -14.81
CA GLU A 202 1.92 -10.56 -14.84
C GLU A 202 2.33 -11.44 -13.65
N GLU A 203 3.64 -11.55 -13.37
CA GLU A 203 4.19 -12.29 -12.23
C GLU A 203 3.67 -11.74 -10.90
N LEU A 204 3.62 -10.41 -10.77
CA LEU A 204 3.06 -9.74 -9.60
C LEU A 204 1.60 -10.14 -9.36
N GLU A 205 0.76 -10.07 -10.40
CA GLU A 205 -0.66 -10.42 -10.27
C GLU A 205 -0.89 -11.89 -9.98
N GLU A 206 -0.10 -12.78 -10.59
CA GLU A 206 -0.16 -14.20 -10.28
C GLU A 206 0.22 -14.46 -8.81
N MET A 207 1.25 -13.76 -8.31
CA MET A 207 1.63 -13.85 -6.90
C MET A 207 0.53 -13.31 -5.97
N LEU A 208 -0.10 -12.19 -6.31
CA LEU A 208 -1.23 -11.64 -5.53
C LEU A 208 -2.44 -12.59 -5.54
N PHE A 209 -2.84 -13.08 -6.72
CA PHE A 209 -3.97 -13.99 -6.87
C PHE A 209 -3.75 -15.31 -6.11
N SER A 210 -2.54 -15.86 -6.20
CA SER A 210 -2.20 -17.12 -5.53
C SER A 210 -2.16 -17.02 -4.00
N ARG A 211 -1.77 -15.85 -3.46
CA ARG A 211 -1.60 -15.67 -2.01
C ARG A 211 -2.82 -15.09 -1.31
N GLN A 212 -3.49 -14.13 -1.95
CA GLN A 212 -4.59 -13.40 -1.32
C GLN A 212 -5.95 -14.07 -1.57
N THR A 213 -6.06 -14.84 -2.65
CA THR A 213 -7.30 -15.54 -3.00
C THR A 213 -7.09 -17.04 -3.22
N PRO A 214 -6.48 -17.78 -2.27
CA PRO A 214 -6.13 -19.20 -2.48
C PRO A 214 -7.35 -20.07 -2.73
N TYR A 215 -8.49 -19.75 -2.09
CA TYR A 215 -9.75 -20.45 -2.31
C TYR A 215 -10.30 -20.25 -3.73
N ILE A 216 -10.28 -19.02 -4.24
CA ILE A 216 -10.72 -18.71 -5.61
C ILE A 216 -9.79 -19.37 -6.63
N LYS A 217 -8.48 -19.37 -6.38
CA LYS A 217 -7.51 -20.08 -7.22
C LYS A 217 -7.82 -21.58 -7.27
N LYS A 218 -8.12 -22.20 -6.13
CA LYS A 218 -8.53 -23.61 -6.06
C LYS A 218 -9.77 -23.87 -6.93
N LEU A 219 -10.84 -23.08 -6.75
CA LEU A 219 -12.08 -23.23 -7.53
C LEU A 219 -11.82 -23.07 -9.04
N LYS A 220 -11.00 -22.09 -9.42
CA LYS A 220 -10.65 -21.86 -10.83
C LYS A 220 -9.88 -23.06 -11.41
N ASN A 221 -8.93 -23.62 -10.67
CA ASN A 221 -8.17 -24.78 -11.10
C ASN A 221 -9.07 -26.02 -11.29
N GLU A 222 -9.98 -26.28 -10.34
CA GLU A 222 -10.96 -27.38 -10.46
C GLU A 222 -11.85 -27.21 -11.70
N GLN A 223 -12.26 -25.98 -12.02
CA GLN A 223 -13.01 -25.68 -13.25
C GLN A 223 -12.17 -25.91 -14.51
N ILE A 224 -10.89 -25.51 -14.51
CA ILE A 224 -9.99 -25.73 -15.64
C ILE A 224 -9.81 -27.23 -15.89
N GLU A 225 -9.53 -28.01 -14.85
CA GLU A 225 -9.37 -29.48 -14.95
C GLU A 225 -10.64 -30.15 -15.50
N ALA A 226 -11.82 -29.71 -15.06
CA ALA A 226 -13.09 -30.21 -15.57
C ALA A 226 -13.31 -29.89 -17.06
N LEU A 227 -12.93 -28.68 -17.49
CA LEU A 227 -13.01 -28.26 -18.90
C LEU A 227 -12.01 -29.00 -19.77
N GLU A 228 -10.78 -29.17 -19.32
CA GLU A 228 -9.73 -29.94 -20.04
C GLU A 228 -10.15 -31.39 -20.26
N LYS A 229 -10.73 -32.03 -19.23
CA LYS A 229 -11.30 -33.38 -19.35
C LYS A 229 -12.42 -33.43 -20.38
N ARG A 230 -13.32 -32.44 -20.37
CA ARG A 230 -14.44 -32.37 -21.32
C ARG A 230 -13.96 -32.19 -22.76
N ILE A 231 -12.95 -31.35 -22.98
CA ILE A 231 -12.31 -31.16 -24.30
C ILE A 231 -11.73 -32.49 -24.79
N SER A 232 -10.97 -33.19 -23.95
CA SER A 232 -10.38 -34.48 -24.31
C SER A 232 -11.44 -35.53 -24.68
N ASP A 233 -12.55 -35.60 -23.95
CA ASP A 233 -13.65 -36.52 -24.25
C ASP A 233 -14.33 -36.18 -25.59
N LEU A 234 -14.54 -34.89 -25.87
CA LEU A 234 -15.11 -34.43 -27.14
C LEU A 234 -14.17 -34.72 -28.32
N GLU A 235 -12.86 -34.52 -28.17
CA GLU A 235 -11.86 -34.84 -29.19
C GLU A 235 -11.88 -36.34 -29.54
N LYS A 236 -11.98 -37.22 -28.53
CA LYS A 236 -12.12 -38.67 -28.74
C LYS A 236 -13.40 -39.02 -29.48
N GLN A 237 -14.52 -38.38 -29.13
CA GLN A 237 -15.80 -38.58 -29.84
C GLN A 237 -15.69 -38.14 -31.30
N LEU A 238 -15.06 -36.98 -31.56
CA LEU A 238 -14.88 -36.44 -32.91
C LEU A 238 -13.99 -37.34 -33.77
N GLN A 239 -12.90 -37.88 -33.20
CA GLN A 239 -12.05 -38.88 -33.86
C GLN A 239 -12.78 -40.20 -34.17
N SER A 240 -13.69 -40.64 -33.29
CA SER A 240 -14.50 -41.83 -33.54
C SER A 240 -15.53 -41.63 -34.68
N LEU A 241 -16.01 -40.41 -34.88
CA LEU A 241 -16.95 -40.03 -35.94
C LEU A 241 -16.26 -39.74 -37.29
N THR A 242 -14.97 -39.40 -37.28
CA THR A 242 -14.19 -39.10 -38.50
C THR A 242 -13.41 -40.29 -39.06
N LYS A 243 -13.38 -41.45 -38.37
CA LYS A 243 -12.91 -42.69 -39.00
C LYS A 243 -13.90 -43.09 -40.11
N PRO A 244 -13.48 -43.14 -41.39
CA PRO A 244 -14.37 -43.50 -42.48
C PRO A 244 -14.93 -44.91 -42.26
N GLN A 245 -16.20 -45.11 -42.56
CA GLN A 245 -16.73 -46.43 -42.91
C GLN A 245 -16.04 -46.89 -44.21
N LEU A 246 -14.81 -47.36 -44.10
CA LEU A 246 -14.14 -48.18 -45.10
C LEU A 246 -14.58 -49.62 -44.84
N THR A 247 -15.63 -50.06 -45.54
CA THR A 247 -16.09 -51.44 -45.80
C THR A 247 -17.55 -51.32 -46.27
N ASN A 248 -18.00 -51.80 -47.43
CA ASN A 248 -17.46 -52.51 -48.58
C ASN A 248 -18.33 -52.11 -49.79
#